data_AF-A0A2H4VQ16-F1
#
_entry.id   AF-A0A2H4VQ16-F1
#
_cell.length_a   1.000
_cell.length_b   1.000
_cell.length_c   1.000
_cell.angle_alpha   90.00
_cell.angle_beta   90.00
_cell.angle_gamma   90.00
#
_symmetry.space_group_name_H-M   'P 1'
#
loop_
_entity.id
_entity.type
_entity.pdbx_description
1 polymer ?
#
loop_
_entity_poly.entity_id
_entity_poly.type
_entity_poly.pdbx_seq_one_letter_code
_entity_poly.pdbx_strand_id
1 'polypeptide(L)'
;MNIKEILTGKEKDKLFLMGNEAAVRGALEAGVAVASTYPGTPSSEIGNVLSVLAEDAGMYFEFSVNEKVALEVAAAAAASGLRSFTFMKHVGVNVASDSLMSVAYTGVRGGMVILTADDPSMFSSQNEQDNRHYARLANIPLLEASSPQEVKDLMKYAYQLSEEFEVPVILRTTTRVSHMRGVVELGALEKPKTNGHFEKDPQRFVPVPESARVMHRNLVEKMGEIGVLSNNSSLNESFDNGSQVGIITSGSAYNYVMDVVEEYELPVNVLKITFSYPLPEKKVLEFLENIERVLVVEEVDPIMEKEIMAIIGKHQINKVVHGKIDGTLPMIYEYSPDIVLEGVGRMMGLQMPVGTDSSSVELPKRPPTLCPGCPHRAAYFEVKKAAEDLGLDDLIFPTDIGCYTLGIEAPYEIADYLLSMGSSIGTSCGFSKATDQTVVSFIGDSTFFHAGIPPLINAVHNKNNFVLVILDNRTTAMTGGQPHPGLPVDGMGLEAPEMSIPEIVKACGVDMVEIINPLSVRNSKEIFKKALQHDKVAVVISQYPCMLIKGRPEKGKNIIIHVEDDKCTGCDTCVMELTCPAIYTNEDGKIRIDPLMCRRCSVCVQTCPEKAIRAKKIDNKRGEEE
;
A
#
# COMPACT_ATOMS: atom_id res chain seq x y z
N MET A 1 14.61 3.92 -17.03
CA MET A 1 15.37 5.12 -16.65
C MET A 1 16.44 4.72 -15.65
N ASN A 2 17.61 5.35 -15.66
CA ASN A 2 18.63 5.07 -14.66
C ASN A 2 18.28 5.85 -13.39
N ILE A 3 17.96 5.17 -12.28
CA ILE A 3 17.57 5.79 -11.01
C ILE A 3 18.59 6.86 -10.57
N LYS A 4 19.88 6.70 -10.90
CA LYS A 4 20.92 7.69 -10.59
C LYS A 4 20.70 9.06 -11.22
N GLU A 5 20.00 9.15 -12.35
CA GLU A 5 19.68 10.42 -13.01
C GLU A 5 18.82 11.33 -12.13
N ILE A 6 18.03 10.78 -11.20
CA ILE A 6 17.26 11.55 -10.21
C ILE A 6 18.20 12.39 -9.32
N LEU A 7 19.41 11.91 -9.02
CA LEU A 7 20.41 12.64 -8.26
C LEU A 7 21.38 13.41 -9.15
N THR A 8 21.82 12.84 -10.27
CA THR A 8 22.87 13.45 -11.11
C THR A 8 22.36 14.46 -12.13
N GLY A 9 21.04 14.51 -12.38
CA GLY A 9 20.41 15.45 -13.31
C GLY A 9 20.57 16.89 -12.84
N LYS A 10 20.93 17.78 -13.77
CA LYS A 10 21.20 19.20 -13.54
C LYS A 10 19.92 20.01 -13.57
N GLU A 11 19.99 21.22 -13.03
CA GLU A 11 18.90 22.19 -13.12
C GLU A 11 18.48 22.40 -14.59
N LYS A 12 17.17 22.43 -14.84
CA LYS A 12 16.50 22.51 -16.15
C LYS A 12 16.60 21.25 -17.03
N ASP A 13 17.29 20.20 -16.59
CA ASP A 13 17.15 18.90 -17.25
C ASP A 13 15.69 18.44 -17.15
N LYS A 14 15.24 17.67 -18.14
CA LYS A 14 13.88 17.11 -18.18
C LYS A 14 13.96 15.61 -18.12
N LEU A 15 13.38 15.02 -17.08
CA LEU A 15 13.36 13.58 -16.85
C LEU A 15 11.94 13.04 -16.92
N PHE A 16 11.76 11.82 -17.40
CA PHE A 16 10.45 11.18 -17.45
C PHE A 16 10.20 10.34 -16.18
N LEU A 17 9.76 11.03 -15.12
CA LEU A 17 9.66 10.48 -13.77
C LEU A 17 8.25 10.00 -13.45
N MET A 18 8.18 8.93 -12.66
CA MET A 18 6.99 8.54 -11.91
C MET A 18 6.72 9.56 -10.79
N GLY A 19 5.48 9.74 -10.33
CA GLY A 19 5.17 10.60 -9.18
C GLY A 19 6.01 10.29 -7.94
N ASN A 20 6.18 9.02 -7.59
CA ASN A 20 7.06 8.61 -6.49
C ASN A 20 8.54 8.95 -6.73
N GLU A 21 9.03 8.81 -7.97
CA GLU A 21 10.40 9.23 -8.33
C GLU A 21 10.55 10.75 -8.23
N ALA A 22 9.50 11.51 -8.58
CA ALA A 22 9.45 12.95 -8.47
C ALA A 22 9.35 13.45 -7.02
N ALA A 23 8.68 12.70 -6.12
CA ALA A 23 8.71 12.95 -4.68
C ALA A 23 10.14 12.87 -4.12
N VAL A 24 10.90 11.85 -4.54
CA VAL A 24 12.32 11.75 -4.16
C VAL A 24 13.12 12.94 -4.72
N ARG A 25 12.92 13.29 -6.00
CA ARG A 25 13.58 14.48 -6.55
C ARG A 25 13.24 15.75 -5.76
N GLY A 26 11.98 15.95 -5.41
CA GLY A 26 11.53 17.09 -4.61
C GLY A 26 12.16 17.13 -3.22
N ALA A 27 12.28 15.99 -2.55
CA ALA A 27 12.96 15.89 -1.25
C ALA A 27 14.45 16.23 -1.35
N LEU A 28 15.12 15.79 -2.42
CA LEU A 28 16.51 16.14 -2.71
C LEU A 28 16.69 17.63 -3.03
N GLU A 29 15.79 18.21 -3.83
CA GLU A 29 15.77 19.66 -4.15
C GLU A 29 15.44 20.54 -2.94
N ALA A 30 14.78 19.97 -1.93
CA ALA A 30 14.52 20.60 -0.65
C ALA A 30 15.61 20.34 0.40
N GLY A 31 16.69 19.62 0.09
CA GLY A 31 17.79 19.40 1.03
C GLY A 31 17.38 18.64 2.30
N VAL A 32 16.48 17.66 2.15
CA VAL A 32 16.04 16.79 3.24
C VAL A 32 17.24 16.01 3.80
N ALA A 33 17.37 15.99 5.12
CA ALA A 33 18.49 15.35 5.80
C ALA A 33 18.15 13.95 6.32
N VAL A 34 16.89 13.73 6.71
CA VAL A 34 16.41 12.49 7.32
C VAL A 34 15.12 12.06 6.64
N ALA A 35 15.07 10.82 6.17
CA ALA A 35 13.87 10.21 5.65
C ALA A 35 13.59 8.85 6.31
N SER A 36 12.34 8.55 6.62
CA SER A 36 11.92 7.29 7.24
C SER A 36 10.57 6.84 6.70
N THR A 37 10.32 5.52 6.67
CA THR A 37 9.06 4.96 6.19
C THR A 37 8.85 3.53 6.67
N TYR A 38 7.61 3.06 6.70
CA TYR A 38 7.31 1.63 6.59
C TYR A 38 6.71 1.38 5.19
N PRO A 39 7.19 0.37 4.43
CA PRO A 39 6.83 0.22 3.03
C PRO A 39 5.34 -0.09 2.83
N GLY A 40 4.68 0.69 1.97
CA GLY A 40 3.29 0.48 1.60
C GLY A 40 2.93 1.12 0.26
N THR A 41 2.36 0.33 -0.65
CA THR A 41 1.85 0.79 -1.95
C THR A 41 0.59 1.64 -1.72
N PRO A 42 0.43 2.80 -2.37
CA PRO A 42 1.13 3.27 -3.57
C PRO A 42 2.38 4.14 -3.35
N SER A 43 2.98 4.20 -2.15
CA SER A 43 4.17 5.02 -1.86
C SER A 43 5.53 4.26 -1.88
N SER A 44 5.50 2.93 -2.03
CA SER A 44 6.67 2.03 -1.88
C SER A 44 7.88 2.42 -2.74
N GLU A 45 7.67 2.91 -3.95
CA GLU A 45 8.75 3.25 -4.88
C GLU A 45 9.62 4.41 -4.38
N ILE A 46 9.10 5.30 -3.53
CA ILE A 46 9.89 6.37 -2.90
C ILE A 46 11.03 5.75 -2.09
N GLY A 47 10.71 4.75 -1.26
CA GLY A 47 11.71 4.03 -0.47
C GLY A 47 12.68 3.21 -1.31
N ASN A 48 12.19 2.58 -2.39
CA ASN A 48 13.05 1.83 -3.32
C ASN A 48 14.06 2.72 -4.05
N VAL A 49 13.73 4.00 -4.29
CA VAL A 49 14.65 4.96 -4.90
C VAL A 49 15.60 5.53 -3.84
N LEU A 50 15.10 5.89 -2.66
CA LEU A 50 15.93 6.43 -1.57
C LEU A 50 16.95 5.40 -1.05
N SER A 51 16.61 4.11 -1.00
CA SER A 51 17.57 3.05 -0.63
C SER A 51 18.80 3.01 -1.51
N VAL A 52 18.70 3.48 -2.75
CA VAL A 52 19.80 3.52 -3.71
C VAL A 52 20.53 4.86 -3.70
N LEU A 53 19.83 5.97 -3.44
CA LEU A 53 20.36 7.33 -3.64
C LEU A 53 20.73 8.08 -2.37
N ALA A 54 20.20 7.70 -1.20
CA ALA A 54 20.28 8.52 0.01
C ALA A 54 21.73 8.77 0.46
N GLU A 55 22.58 7.74 0.44
CA GLU A 55 24.00 7.86 0.82
C GLU A 55 24.74 8.82 -0.12
N ASP A 56 24.61 8.65 -1.43
CA ASP A 56 25.21 9.52 -2.45
C ASP A 56 24.69 10.98 -2.34
N ALA A 57 23.46 11.16 -1.87
CA ALA A 57 22.83 12.46 -1.65
C ALA A 57 23.23 13.13 -0.31
N GLY A 58 23.91 12.42 0.59
CA GLY A 58 24.20 12.90 1.95
C GLY A 58 22.98 12.96 2.86
N MET A 59 21.95 12.15 2.57
CA MET A 59 20.71 12.00 3.33
C MET A 59 20.76 10.70 4.13
N TYR A 60 20.26 10.72 5.36
CA TYR A 60 19.96 9.50 6.10
C TYR A 60 18.58 8.97 5.68
N PHE A 61 18.50 7.68 5.34
CA PHE A 61 17.25 7.00 5.02
C PHE A 61 17.15 5.67 5.76
N GLU A 62 15.97 5.37 6.31
CA GLU A 62 15.68 4.05 6.88
C GLU A 62 14.27 3.55 6.52
N PHE A 63 14.14 2.22 6.46
CA PHE A 63 12.84 1.56 6.61
C PHE A 63 12.64 1.25 8.10
N SER A 64 11.69 1.93 8.73
CA SER A 64 11.31 1.72 10.12
C SER A 64 10.37 0.52 10.27
N VAL A 65 10.19 0.02 11.49
CA VAL A 65 9.40 -1.19 11.79
C VAL A 65 7.89 -1.03 11.60
N ASN A 66 7.38 0.20 11.68
CA ASN A 66 6.00 0.60 11.38
C ASN A 66 5.94 2.13 11.17
N GLU A 67 4.79 2.65 10.76
CA GLU A 67 4.59 4.06 10.43
C GLU A 67 4.66 4.99 11.64
N LYS A 68 4.30 4.51 12.85
CA LYS A 68 4.44 5.28 14.09
C LYS A 68 5.91 5.59 14.36
N VAL A 69 6.77 4.58 14.28
CA VAL A 69 8.22 4.74 14.46
C VAL A 69 8.81 5.61 13.35
N ALA A 70 8.39 5.40 12.09
CA ALA A 70 8.84 6.24 10.98
C ALA A 70 8.52 7.73 11.22
N LEU A 71 7.28 8.04 11.64
CA LEU A 71 6.87 9.40 11.95
C LEU A 71 7.67 9.98 13.13
N GLU A 72 7.91 9.20 14.18
CA GLU A 72 8.68 9.63 15.36
C GLU A 72 10.14 9.95 15.02
N VAL A 73 10.77 9.15 14.15
CA VAL A 73 12.13 9.40 13.65
C VAL A 73 12.19 10.72 12.89
N ALA A 74 11.25 10.94 11.96
CA ALA A 74 11.17 12.20 11.23
C ALA A 74 10.89 13.40 12.16
N ALA A 75 9.93 13.26 13.08
CA ALA A 75 9.57 14.32 14.02
C ALA A 75 10.72 14.70 14.96
N ALA A 76 11.50 13.73 15.44
CA ALA A 76 12.67 14.00 16.27
C ALA A 76 13.76 14.77 15.50
N ALA A 77 13.99 14.42 14.23
CA ALA A 77 14.89 15.15 13.35
C ALA A 77 14.38 16.59 13.11
N ALA A 78 13.08 16.74 12.84
CA ALA A 78 12.43 18.03 12.68
C ALA A 78 12.54 18.91 13.92
N ALA A 79 12.28 18.37 15.11
CA ALA A 79 12.43 19.07 16.39
C ALA A 79 13.90 19.49 16.66
N SER A 80 14.86 18.76 16.09
CA SER A 80 16.29 19.06 16.18
C SER A 80 16.78 20.06 15.12
N GLY A 81 15.87 20.68 14.36
CA GLY A 81 16.20 21.71 13.38
C GLY A 81 16.75 21.17 12.06
N LEU A 82 16.39 19.94 11.69
CA LEU A 82 16.70 19.30 10.40
C LEU A 82 15.45 19.14 9.54
N ARG A 83 15.57 19.24 8.22
CA ARG A 83 14.46 18.89 7.32
C ARG A 83 14.26 17.38 7.31
N SER A 84 13.03 16.94 7.51
CA SER A 84 12.68 15.52 7.61
C SER A 84 11.50 15.15 6.71
N PHE A 85 11.55 13.92 6.19
CA PHE A 85 10.53 13.38 5.31
C PHE A 85 10.05 12.02 5.81
N THR A 86 8.74 11.83 5.91
CA THR A 86 8.17 10.51 6.12
C THR A 86 7.05 10.28 5.13
N PHE A 87 6.92 9.04 4.67
CA PHE A 87 5.90 8.69 3.68
C PHE A 87 5.30 7.33 3.99
N MET A 88 4.02 7.18 3.65
CA MET A 88 3.24 5.98 3.88
C MET A 88 2.00 5.98 2.97
N LYS A 89 1.38 4.83 2.82
CA LYS A 89 0.02 4.77 2.25
C LYS A 89 -1.02 5.28 3.26
N HIS A 90 -2.23 5.58 2.82
CA HIS A 90 -3.27 6.17 3.67
C HIS A 90 -3.49 5.45 5.00
N VAL A 91 -3.63 4.13 4.98
CA VAL A 91 -3.87 3.37 6.22
C VAL A 91 -2.68 3.39 7.19
N GLY A 92 -1.48 3.70 6.71
CA GLY A 92 -0.30 3.88 7.55
C GLY A 92 -0.42 5.08 8.48
N VAL A 93 -1.19 6.11 8.08
CA VAL A 93 -1.50 7.25 8.94
C VAL A 93 -2.37 6.83 10.13
N ASN A 94 -3.18 5.77 10.02
CA ASN A 94 -3.89 5.22 11.18
C ASN A 94 -2.91 4.74 12.26
N VAL A 95 -1.85 4.03 11.84
CA VAL A 95 -0.81 3.52 12.74
C VAL A 95 -0.02 4.67 13.36
N ALA A 96 0.31 5.70 12.57
CA ALA A 96 1.04 6.87 13.02
C ALA A 96 0.19 7.92 13.76
N SER A 97 -1.14 7.78 13.78
CA SER A 97 -2.08 8.84 14.14
C SER A 97 -1.84 9.43 15.53
N ASP A 98 -1.60 8.60 16.53
CA ASP A 98 -1.30 9.03 17.91
C ASP A 98 -0.10 9.99 17.97
N SER A 99 0.99 9.63 17.27
CA SER A 99 2.18 10.47 17.19
C SER A 99 1.92 11.71 16.34
N LEU A 100 1.14 11.60 15.25
CA LEU A 100 0.77 12.73 14.39
C LEU A 100 -0.01 13.79 15.15
N MET A 101 -1.01 13.39 15.94
CA MET A 101 -1.82 14.33 16.75
C MET A 101 -0.94 15.09 17.74
N SER A 102 0.07 14.44 18.30
CA SER A 102 1.01 15.06 19.24
C SER A 102 1.99 16.01 18.54
N VAL A 103 2.54 15.59 17.40
CA VAL A 103 3.51 16.40 16.62
C VAL A 103 2.86 17.69 16.09
N ALA A 104 1.58 17.65 15.74
CA ALA A 104 0.82 18.85 15.36
C ALA A 104 0.84 19.93 16.48
N TYR A 105 0.83 19.51 17.74
CA TYR A 105 0.84 20.41 18.90
C TYR A 105 2.25 20.89 19.26
N THR A 106 3.22 19.97 19.28
CA THR A 106 4.62 20.32 19.60
C THR A 106 5.26 21.16 18.49
N GLY A 107 4.74 21.03 17.27
CA GLY A 107 5.28 21.63 16.06
C GLY A 107 6.66 21.08 15.73
N VAL A 108 7.34 21.78 14.82
CA VAL A 108 8.67 21.41 14.33
C VAL A 108 9.62 22.61 14.35
N ARG A 109 10.93 22.38 14.23
CA ARG A 109 11.96 23.44 14.15
C ARG A 109 12.63 23.49 12.78
N GLY A 110 12.92 22.32 12.20
CA GLY A 110 13.17 22.15 10.79
C GLY A 110 11.89 21.69 10.09
N GLY A 111 11.79 21.93 8.78
CA GLY A 111 10.59 21.55 8.05
C GLY A 111 10.34 20.04 8.06
N MET A 112 9.07 19.64 8.16
CA MET A 112 8.63 18.25 8.14
C MET A 112 7.51 18.08 7.14
N VAL A 113 7.71 17.18 6.18
CA VAL A 113 6.68 16.79 5.22
C VAL A 113 6.30 15.33 5.46
N ILE A 114 4.99 15.10 5.51
CA ILE A 114 4.39 13.77 5.60
C ILE A 114 3.69 13.50 4.27
N LEU A 115 4.22 12.60 3.45
CA LEU A 115 3.53 12.17 2.24
C LEU A 115 2.58 11.01 2.55
N THR A 116 1.28 11.23 2.35
CA THR A 116 0.26 10.18 2.41
C THR A 116 -0.20 9.85 1.01
N ALA A 117 -0.08 8.58 0.64
CA ALA A 117 -0.51 8.09 -0.66
C ALA A 117 -1.82 7.31 -0.50
N ASP A 118 -2.94 7.94 -0.83
CA ASP A 118 -4.27 7.37 -0.73
C ASP A 118 -4.55 6.43 -1.91
N ASP A 119 -5.37 5.39 -1.68
CA ASP A 119 -5.65 4.34 -2.66
C ASP A 119 -7.16 4.25 -2.99
N PRO A 120 -7.72 5.21 -3.74
CA PRO A 120 -9.09 5.11 -4.25
C PRO A 120 -9.29 3.79 -5.02
N SER A 121 -10.47 3.15 -4.93
CA SER A 121 -10.73 1.76 -5.37
C SER A 121 -9.88 0.66 -4.75
N MET A 122 -9.01 0.97 -3.79
CA MET A 122 -8.25 -0.04 -3.04
C MET A 122 -7.43 -0.99 -3.93
N PHE A 123 -6.69 -0.49 -4.91
CA PHE A 123 -5.87 -1.33 -5.80
C PHE A 123 -4.88 -2.22 -5.06
N SER A 124 -4.44 -1.78 -3.87
CA SER A 124 -3.44 -2.46 -3.06
C SER A 124 -3.74 -2.40 -1.55
N SER A 125 -4.99 -2.09 -1.20
CA SER A 125 -5.41 -1.78 0.18
C SER A 125 -6.63 -2.54 0.64
N GLN A 126 -6.82 -2.57 1.95
CA GLN A 126 -7.88 -3.31 2.63
C GLN A 126 -9.20 -2.53 2.66
N ASN A 127 -9.08 -1.21 2.68
CA ASN A 127 -10.18 -0.27 2.72
C ASN A 127 -9.82 1.01 1.95
N GLU A 128 -10.85 1.76 1.61
CA GLU A 128 -10.74 3.14 1.11
C GLU A 128 -10.76 4.07 2.32
N GLN A 129 -9.85 5.05 2.37
CA GLN A 129 -9.91 6.13 3.34
C GLN A 129 -9.41 7.41 2.71
N ASP A 130 -10.00 8.51 3.15
CA ASP A 130 -9.60 9.84 2.75
C ASP A 130 -8.80 10.53 3.86
N ASN A 131 -7.50 10.67 3.65
CA ASN A 131 -6.63 11.25 4.67
C ASN A 131 -6.73 12.77 4.79
N ARG A 132 -7.57 13.42 3.97
CA ARG A 132 -8.00 14.79 4.23
C ARG A 132 -8.75 14.90 5.56
N HIS A 133 -9.33 13.80 6.08
CA HIS A 133 -9.86 13.73 7.44
C HIS A 133 -8.78 13.84 8.52
N TYR A 134 -7.61 13.24 8.32
CA TYR A 134 -6.50 13.34 9.29
C TYR A 134 -5.92 14.73 9.36
N ALA A 135 -5.81 15.44 8.23
CA ALA A 135 -5.39 16.83 8.23
C ALA A 135 -6.32 17.71 9.08
N ARG A 136 -7.65 17.51 8.96
CA ARG A 136 -8.67 18.20 9.77
C ARG A 136 -8.62 17.80 11.24
N LEU A 137 -8.43 16.51 11.52
CA LEU A 137 -8.35 15.99 12.88
C LEU A 137 -7.10 16.53 13.62
N ALA A 138 -5.94 16.53 12.95
CA ALA A 138 -4.69 17.06 13.48
C ALA A 138 -4.62 18.59 13.45
N ASN A 139 -5.46 19.23 12.63
CA ASN A 139 -5.45 20.68 12.38
C ASN A 139 -4.12 21.17 11.79
N ILE A 140 -3.66 20.53 10.71
CA ILE A 140 -2.40 20.84 9.99
C ILE A 140 -2.64 20.98 8.48
N PRO A 141 -1.84 21.80 7.76
CA PRO A 141 -2.03 22.03 6.33
C PRO A 141 -1.87 20.78 5.48
N LEU A 142 -2.66 20.69 4.40
CA LEU A 142 -2.59 19.64 3.40
C LEU A 142 -2.53 20.23 1.98
N LEU A 143 -1.56 19.74 1.20
CA LEU A 143 -1.36 20.04 -0.21
C LEU A 143 -1.67 18.81 -1.06
N GLU A 144 -2.25 18.99 -2.25
CA GLU A 144 -2.59 17.92 -3.18
C GLU A 144 -1.92 18.15 -4.53
N ALA A 145 -1.07 17.22 -4.95
CA ALA A 145 -0.45 17.25 -6.27
C ALA A 145 -1.33 16.54 -7.30
N SER A 146 -1.40 17.04 -8.54
CA SER A 146 -2.06 16.33 -9.64
C SER A 146 -1.09 15.65 -10.61
N SER A 147 0.19 15.99 -10.58
CA SER A 147 1.17 15.49 -11.55
C SER A 147 2.54 15.24 -10.91
N PRO A 148 3.43 14.44 -11.54
CA PRO A 148 4.80 14.27 -11.06
C PRO A 148 5.57 15.59 -10.92
N GLN A 149 5.36 16.56 -11.83
CA GLN A 149 5.97 17.89 -11.72
C GLN A 149 5.54 18.58 -10.42
N GLU A 150 4.24 18.57 -10.13
CA GLU A 150 3.72 19.20 -8.91
C GLU A 150 4.13 18.47 -7.65
N VAL A 151 4.22 17.14 -7.66
CA VAL A 151 4.74 16.40 -6.50
C VAL A 151 6.13 16.94 -6.12
N LYS A 152 7.00 17.15 -7.12
CA LYS A 152 8.35 17.70 -6.91
C LYS A 152 8.31 19.15 -6.42
N ASP A 153 7.52 20.02 -7.07
CA ASP A 153 7.47 21.46 -6.74
C ASP A 153 6.79 21.72 -5.40
N LEU A 154 5.67 21.05 -5.11
CA LEU A 154 4.94 21.16 -3.86
C LEU A 154 5.70 20.57 -2.67
N MET A 155 6.55 19.57 -2.88
CA MET A 155 7.44 19.09 -1.82
C MET A 155 8.32 20.22 -1.29
N LYS A 156 8.95 20.99 -2.19
CA LYS A 156 9.79 22.14 -1.82
C LYS A 156 8.99 23.24 -1.12
N TYR A 157 7.80 23.53 -1.63
CA TYR A 157 6.89 24.49 -1.02
C TYR A 157 6.40 24.06 0.37
N ALA A 158 6.11 22.76 0.56
CA ALA A 158 5.68 22.21 1.84
C ALA A 158 6.75 22.40 2.93
N TYR A 159 8.04 22.28 2.60
CA TYR A 159 9.11 22.60 3.56
C TYR A 159 9.13 24.08 3.93
N GLN A 160 8.94 24.99 2.98
CA GLN A 160 8.87 26.43 3.25
C GLN A 160 7.71 26.75 4.20
N LEU A 161 6.52 26.21 3.90
CA LEU A 161 5.34 26.37 4.73
C LEU A 161 5.55 25.78 6.13
N SER A 162 6.15 24.58 6.21
CA SER A 162 6.41 23.90 7.47
C SER A 162 7.37 24.69 8.37
N GLU A 163 8.40 25.29 7.78
CA GLU A 163 9.40 26.10 8.50
C GLU A 163 8.84 27.46 8.92
N GLU A 164 8.04 28.11 8.07
CA GLU A 164 7.43 29.40 8.36
C GLU A 164 6.45 29.31 9.55
N PHE A 165 5.59 28.29 9.56
CA PHE A 165 4.57 28.11 10.59
C PHE A 165 4.99 27.14 11.69
N GLU A 166 6.19 26.54 11.61
CA GLU A 166 6.69 25.55 12.56
C GLU A 166 5.69 24.39 12.82
N VAL A 167 5.02 23.90 11.79
CA VAL A 167 4.04 22.79 11.83
C VAL A 167 4.36 21.75 10.75
N PRO A 168 4.07 20.46 10.95
CA PRO A 168 4.17 19.48 9.87
C PRO A 168 3.17 19.80 8.75
N VAL A 169 3.53 19.47 7.52
CA VAL A 169 2.67 19.62 6.33
C VAL A 169 2.40 18.27 5.71
N ILE A 170 1.14 17.98 5.39
CA ILE A 170 0.79 16.78 4.63
C ILE A 170 0.87 17.10 3.13
N LEU A 171 1.62 16.28 2.38
CA LEU A 171 1.55 16.24 0.93
C LEU A 171 0.77 14.98 0.54
N ARG A 172 -0.44 15.13 0.03
CA ARG A 172 -1.29 14.01 -0.36
C ARG A 172 -1.09 13.70 -1.84
N THR A 173 -0.93 12.41 -2.13
CA THR A 173 -1.05 11.85 -3.48
C THR A 173 -2.12 10.77 -3.48
N THR A 174 -2.59 10.38 -4.66
CA THR A 174 -3.39 9.16 -4.87
C THR A 174 -2.55 8.11 -5.60
N THR A 175 -3.03 6.86 -5.71
CA THR A 175 -2.41 5.81 -6.53
C THR A 175 -2.04 6.31 -7.93
N ARG A 176 -2.90 7.12 -8.55
CA ARG A 176 -2.71 7.64 -9.91
C ARG A 176 -1.58 8.65 -10.00
N VAL A 177 -1.53 9.61 -9.09
CA VAL A 177 -0.43 10.58 -9.04
C VAL A 177 0.87 9.87 -8.70
N SER A 178 0.83 8.93 -7.76
CA SER A 178 2.01 8.20 -7.28
C SER A 178 2.65 7.35 -8.37
N HIS A 179 1.84 6.72 -9.24
CA HIS A 179 2.30 5.77 -10.26
C HIS A 179 2.28 6.28 -11.71
N MET A 180 1.64 7.43 -12.00
CA MET A 180 1.74 8.05 -13.33
C MET A 180 3.16 8.53 -13.62
N ARG A 181 3.53 8.56 -14.91
CA ARG A 181 4.78 9.15 -15.38
C ARG A 181 4.52 10.45 -16.15
N GLY A 182 5.41 11.41 -15.98
CA GLY A 182 5.34 12.70 -16.66
C GLY A 182 6.74 13.28 -16.87
N VAL A 183 6.83 14.27 -17.75
CA VAL A 183 8.06 15.05 -17.92
C VAL A 183 8.19 15.98 -16.71
N VAL A 184 9.29 15.84 -15.97
CA VAL A 184 9.61 16.65 -14.80
C VAL A 184 10.86 17.47 -15.09
N GLU A 185 10.71 18.80 -15.04
CA GLU A 185 11.81 19.75 -15.09
C GLU A 185 12.47 19.87 -13.72
N LEU A 186 13.77 19.61 -13.70
CA LEU A 186 14.56 19.53 -12.49
C LEU A 186 14.97 20.92 -11.98
N GLY A 187 14.89 21.13 -10.67
CA GLY A 187 15.46 22.28 -9.97
C GLY A 187 16.87 22.01 -9.46
N ALA A 188 17.48 23.04 -8.85
CA ALA A 188 18.77 22.92 -8.19
C ALA A 188 18.65 22.10 -6.89
N LEU A 189 19.60 21.19 -6.68
CA LEU A 189 19.69 20.43 -5.44
C LEU A 189 20.17 21.33 -4.30
N GLU A 190 19.54 21.19 -3.13
CA GLU A 190 20.00 21.82 -1.90
C GLU A 190 20.81 20.82 -1.08
N LYS A 191 21.97 21.24 -0.56
CA LYS A 191 22.79 20.36 0.26
C LYS A 191 22.12 20.17 1.62
N PRO A 192 21.88 18.93 2.08
CA PRO A 192 21.24 18.70 3.36
C PRO A 192 22.09 19.20 4.53
N LYS A 193 21.43 19.83 5.50
CA LYS A 193 22.02 20.10 6.81
C LYS A 193 21.91 18.83 7.64
N THR A 194 23.04 18.19 7.94
CA THR A 194 23.05 16.88 8.62
C THR A 194 23.32 16.97 10.13
N ASN A 195 23.70 18.15 10.64
CA ASN A 195 23.94 18.38 12.07
C ASN A 195 22.82 19.23 12.67
N GLY A 196 21.97 18.58 13.47
CA GLY A 196 20.89 19.23 14.22
C GLY A 196 21.29 19.60 15.65
N HIS A 197 20.48 20.43 16.30
CA HIS A 197 20.58 20.72 17.73
C HIS A 197 19.17 20.78 18.34
N PHE A 198 18.92 19.96 19.36
CA PHE A 198 17.66 19.98 20.09
C PHE A 198 17.73 20.95 21.27
N GLU A 199 17.01 22.05 21.16
CA GLU A 199 16.84 23.02 22.24
C GLU A 199 15.68 22.59 23.15
N LYS A 200 15.98 22.41 24.45
CA LYS A 200 14.97 21.98 25.43
C LYS A 200 13.94 23.08 25.68
N ASP A 201 12.68 22.79 25.37
CA ASP A 201 11.54 23.63 25.72
C ASP A 201 10.35 22.74 26.15
N PRO A 202 10.23 22.42 27.45
CA PRO A 202 9.15 21.56 27.94
C PRO A 202 7.75 22.14 27.71
N GLN A 203 7.59 23.47 27.69
CA GLN A 203 6.28 24.09 27.46
C GLN A 203 5.78 23.88 26.03
N ARG A 204 6.70 23.62 25.09
CA ARG A 204 6.42 23.30 23.69
C ARG A 204 6.42 21.80 23.40
N PHE A 205 7.38 21.05 23.94
CA PHE A 205 7.62 19.66 23.54
C PHE A 205 6.97 18.62 24.47
N VAL A 206 6.38 19.04 25.60
CA VAL A 206 5.73 18.12 26.54
C VAL A 206 4.25 18.50 26.67
N PRO A 207 3.33 17.82 25.95
CA PRO A 207 1.91 18.10 25.99
C PRO A 207 1.28 17.55 27.27
N VAL A 208 1.30 18.35 28.34
CA VAL A 208 0.52 18.14 29.56
C VAL A 208 -0.69 19.08 29.56
N PRO A 209 -1.77 18.83 30.33
CA PRO A 209 -3.01 19.61 30.22
C PRO A 209 -2.84 21.13 30.29
N GLU A 210 -1.87 21.65 31.04
CA GLU A 210 -1.56 23.07 31.11
C GLU A 210 -0.96 23.61 29.79
N SER A 211 0.10 22.97 29.29
CA SER A 211 0.80 23.40 28.08
C SER A 211 0.01 23.07 26.80
N ALA A 212 -0.63 21.90 26.74
CA ALA A 212 -1.40 21.44 25.58
C ALA A 212 -2.56 22.38 25.21
N ARG A 213 -3.20 23.04 26.20
CA ARG A 213 -4.23 24.05 25.93
C ARG A 213 -3.68 25.29 25.24
N VAL A 214 -2.45 25.69 25.60
CA VAL A 214 -1.75 26.80 24.96
C VAL A 214 -1.29 26.39 23.56
N MET A 215 -0.70 25.20 23.42
CA MET A 215 -0.30 24.63 22.13
C MET A 215 -1.48 24.60 21.15
N HIS A 216 -2.65 24.12 21.58
CA HIS A 216 -3.83 24.06 20.73
C HIS A 216 -4.30 25.44 20.26
N ARG A 217 -4.32 26.44 21.16
CA ARG A 217 -4.65 27.82 20.77
C ARG A 217 -3.68 28.33 19.69
N ASN A 218 -2.39 28.14 19.91
CA ASN A 218 -1.36 28.56 18.95
C ASN A 218 -1.53 27.86 17.60
N LEU A 219 -1.86 26.56 17.60
CA LEU A 219 -2.12 25.80 16.38
C LEU A 219 -3.33 26.35 15.61
N VAL A 220 -4.43 26.68 16.31
CA VAL A 220 -5.62 27.30 15.69
C VAL A 220 -5.30 28.67 15.09
N GLU A 221 -4.52 29.50 15.80
CA GLU A 221 -4.08 30.81 15.29
C GLU A 221 -3.23 30.67 14.01
N LYS A 222 -2.24 29.76 14.01
CA LYS A 222 -1.43 29.43 12.82
C LYS A 222 -2.28 28.97 11.64
N MET A 223 -3.28 28.13 11.87
CA MET A 223 -4.18 27.67 10.80
C MET A 223 -5.01 28.81 10.21
N GLY A 224 -5.34 29.83 11.00
CA GLY A 224 -5.94 31.08 10.50
C GLY A 224 -5.01 31.83 9.54
N GLU A 225 -3.72 31.96 9.89
CA GLU A 225 -2.71 32.60 9.05
C GLU A 225 -2.45 31.82 7.75
N ILE A 226 -2.35 30.50 7.85
CA ILE A 226 -2.24 29.60 6.69
C ILE A 226 -3.47 29.73 5.78
N GLY A 227 -4.67 29.91 6.34
CA GLY A 227 -5.88 30.18 5.57
C GLY A 227 -5.79 31.47 4.74
N VAL A 228 -5.14 32.52 5.24
CA VAL A 228 -4.87 33.74 4.47
C VAL A 228 -3.90 33.45 3.33
N LEU A 229 -2.87 32.66 3.56
CA LEU A 229 -1.91 32.24 2.55
C LEU A 229 -2.58 31.37 1.46
N SER A 230 -3.43 30.41 1.85
CA SER A 230 -4.19 29.55 0.92
C SER A 230 -5.04 30.38 -0.04
N ASN A 231 -5.75 31.39 0.47
CA ASN A 231 -6.55 32.31 -0.34
C ASN A 231 -5.74 33.12 -1.36
N ASN A 232 -4.49 33.45 -1.05
CA ASN A 232 -3.64 34.26 -1.92
C ASN A 232 -2.64 33.43 -2.75
N SER A 233 -2.62 32.10 -2.56
CA SER A 233 -1.68 31.22 -3.23
C SER A 233 -1.97 31.13 -4.74
N SER A 234 -0.93 31.28 -5.55
CA SER A 234 -0.98 31.04 -7.00
C SER A 234 -1.08 29.54 -7.33
N LEU A 235 -0.92 28.66 -6.35
CA LEU A 235 -1.00 27.20 -6.54
C LEU A 235 -2.45 26.72 -6.74
N ASN A 236 -3.44 27.54 -6.36
CA ASN A 236 -4.84 27.30 -6.70
C ASN A 236 -5.13 27.96 -8.04
N GLU A 237 -5.30 27.16 -9.09
CA GLU A 237 -5.38 27.59 -10.49
C GLU A 237 -6.82 27.61 -11.01
N SER A 238 -7.15 28.60 -11.83
CA SER A 238 -8.45 28.73 -12.47
C SER A 238 -8.31 28.81 -13.99
N PHE A 239 -9.11 28.03 -14.70
CA PHE A 239 -9.25 28.03 -16.15
C PHE A 239 -10.62 28.60 -16.49
N ASP A 240 -10.65 29.73 -17.20
CA ASP A 240 -11.88 30.44 -17.57
C ASP A 240 -12.13 30.34 -19.08
N ASN A 241 -13.26 29.76 -19.44
CA ASN A 241 -13.78 29.64 -20.80
C ASN A 241 -15.05 30.50 -21.01
N GLY A 242 -15.35 31.43 -20.08
CA GLY A 242 -16.52 32.31 -20.16
C GLY A 242 -17.85 31.59 -19.97
N SER A 243 -17.84 30.40 -19.36
CA SER A 243 -19.04 29.59 -19.15
C SER A 243 -19.73 29.89 -17.82
N GLN A 244 -21.03 29.62 -17.75
CA GLN A 244 -21.79 29.62 -16.51
C GLN A 244 -21.79 28.25 -15.81
N VAL A 245 -21.05 27.27 -16.34
CA VAL A 245 -20.87 25.94 -15.76
C VAL A 245 -19.44 25.81 -15.27
N GLY A 246 -19.29 25.41 -14.00
CA GLY A 246 -18.00 25.30 -13.34
C GLY A 246 -17.71 23.89 -12.85
N ILE A 247 -16.43 23.53 -12.79
CA ILE A 247 -15.93 22.30 -12.15
C ILE A 247 -14.91 22.71 -11.09
N ILE A 248 -15.07 22.24 -9.86
CA ILE A 248 -14.07 22.38 -8.79
C ILE A 248 -13.45 21.00 -8.54
N THR A 249 -12.13 20.91 -8.59
CA THR A 249 -11.42 19.62 -8.53
C THR A 249 -10.07 19.74 -7.81
N SER A 250 -9.49 18.62 -7.38
CA SER A 250 -8.17 18.57 -6.75
C SER A 250 -7.43 17.27 -7.11
N GLY A 251 -6.11 17.24 -6.89
CA GLY A 251 -5.32 16.02 -7.02
C GLY A 251 -5.44 15.33 -8.39
N SER A 252 -5.53 14.00 -8.44
CA SER A 252 -5.67 13.24 -9.70
C SER A 252 -6.96 13.53 -10.46
N ALA A 253 -8.04 13.90 -9.77
CA ALA A 253 -9.32 14.19 -10.41
C ALA A 253 -9.22 15.33 -11.43
N TYR A 254 -8.29 16.26 -11.23
CA TYR A 254 -8.02 17.33 -12.17
C TYR A 254 -7.62 16.80 -13.56
N ASN A 255 -6.78 15.76 -13.63
CA ASN A 255 -6.34 15.24 -14.92
C ASN A 255 -7.51 14.62 -15.70
N TYR A 256 -8.39 13.88 -15.04
CA TYR A 256 -9.58 13.31 -15.68
C TYR A 256 -10.55 14.38 -16.16
N VAL A 257 -10.71 15.45 -15.37
CA VAL A 257 -11.50 16.62 -15.76
C VAL A 257 -10.90 17.26 -17.01
N MET A 258 -9.59 17.50 -17.03
CA MET A 258 -8.94 18.14 -18.18
C MET A 258 -8.97 17.24 -19.42
N ASP A 259 -8.73 15.94 -19.30
CA ASP A 259 -8.84 14.98 -20.41
C ASP A 259 -10.24 15.09 -21.06
N VAL A 260 -11.30 15.08 -20.25
CA VAL A 260 -12.69 15.21 -20.73
C VAL A 260 -12.98 16.58 -21.33
N VAL A 261 -12.54 17.66 -20.69
CA VAL A 261 -12.80 19.03 -21.15
C VAL A 261 -12.09 19.31 -22.47
N GLU A 262 -10.86 18.85 -22.63
CA GLU A 262 -10.05 19.02 -23.84
C GLU A 262 -10.52 18.11 -24.98
N GLU A 263 -10.78 16.82 -24.72
CA GLU A 263 -11.20 15.87 -25.76
C GLU A 263 -12.55 16.25 -26.39
N TYR A 264 -13.47 16.79 -25.59
CA TYR A 264 -14.83 17.13 -26.02
C TYR A 264 -15.09 18.63 -26.19
N GLU A 265 -14.04 19.47 -26.09
CA GLU A 265 -14.11 20.93 -26.22
C GLU A 265 -15.24 21.57 -25.37
N LEU A 266 -15.39 21.11 -24.12
CA LEU A 266 -16.52 21.48 -23.28
C LEU A 266 -16.39 22.93 -22.79
N PRO A 267 -17.43 23.76 -22.94
CA PRO A 267 -17.42 25.13 -22.46
C PRO A 267 -17.68 25.14 -20.94
N VAL A 268 -16.67 24.83 -20.15
CA VAL A 268 -16.71 24.84 -18.69
C VAL A 268 -15.50 25.59 -18.11
N ASN A 269 -15.72 26.21 -16.96
CA ASN A 269 -14.65 26.79 -16.16
C ASN A 269 -14.14 25.76 -15.16
N VAL A 270 -12.84 25.71 -14.88
CA VAL A 270 -12.25 24.72 -13.94
C VAL A 270 -11.46 25.45 -12.85
N LEU A 271 -11.75 25.18 -11.59
CA LEU A 271 -10.94 25.60 -10.45
C LEU A 271 -10.23 24.37 -9.87
N LYS A 272 -8.91 24.37 -9.99
CA LYS A 272 -8.03 23.38 -9.37
C LYS A 272 -7.61 23.87 -7.98
N ILE A 273 -7.95 23.08 -6.97
CA ILE A 273 -7.53 23.28 -5.59
C ILE A 273 -6.29 22.44 -5.32
N THR A 274 -5.21 23.13 -4.94
CA THR A 274 -3.96 22.51 -4.47
C THR A 274 -3.87 22.56 -2.96
N PHE A 275 -4.36 23.64 -2.35
CA PHE A 275 -4.41 23.81 -0.89
C PHE A 275 -5.79 23.39 -0.37
N SER A 276 -6.04 22.09 -0.22
CA SER A 276 -7.39 21.60 0.12
C SER A 276 -7.72 21.63 1.61
N TYR A 277 -6.74 21.92 2.47
CA TYR A 277 -7.00 22.29 3.85
C TYR A 277 -5.91 23.20 4.43
N PRO A 278 -6.23 24.45 4.82
CA PRO A 278 -7.54 25.11 4.72
C PRO A 278 -7.98 25.37 3.27
N LEU A 279 -9.25 25.09 2.98
CA LEU A 279 -9.88 25.40 1.69
C LEU A 279 -9.90 26.93 1.45
N PRO A 280 -9.52 27.43 0.26
CA PRO A 280 -9.42 28.87 -0.02
C PRO A 280 -10.82 29.50 -0.27
N GLU A 281 -11.54 29.81 0.80
CA GLU A 281 -12.90 30.36 0.77
C GLU A 281 -13.07 31.54 -0.20
N LYS A 282 -12.13 32.50 -0.21
CA LYS A 282 -12.17 33.68 -1.09
C LYS A 282 -12.09 33.29 -2.57
N LYS A 283 -11.20 32.37 -2.94
CA LYS A 283 -11.07 31.90 -4.33
C LYS A 283 -12.30 31.12 -4.80
N VAL A 284 -12.90 30.33 -3.90
CA VAL A 284 -14.15 29.63 -4.19
C VAL A 284 -15.27 30.65 -4.47
N LEU A 285 -15.38 31.71 -3.67
CA LEU A 285 -16.36 32.77 -3.88
C LEU A 285 -16.14 33.49 -5.22
N GLU A 286 -14.90 33.90 -5.51
CA GLU A 286 -14.53 34.55 -6.79
C GLU A 286 -14.87 33.66 -7.99
N PHE A 287 -14.58 32.36 -7.91
CA PHE A 287 -14.93 31.40 -8.96
C PHE A 287 -16.45 31.26 -9.15
N LEU A 288 -17.24 31.30 -8.06
CA LEU A 288 -18.69 31.11 -8.11
C LEU A 288 -19.46 32.35 -8.59
N GLU A 289 -18.84 33.52 -8.76
CA GLU A 289 -19.53 34.77 -9.15
C GLU A 289 -20.35 34.57 -10.44
N ASN A 290 -19.72 34.04 -11.49
CA ASN A 290 -20.32 33.87 -12.83
C ASN A 290 -20.84 32.45 -13.12
N ILE A 291 -20.78 31.55 -12.15
CA ILE A 291 -21.19 30.14 -12.31
C ILE A 291 -22.61 29.96 -11.80
N GLU A 292 -23.48 29.26 -12.53
CA GLU A 292 -24.84 28.90 -12.08
C GLU A 292 -24.91 27.50 -11.50
N ARG A 293 -24.18 26.56 -12.14
CA ARG A 293 -24.09 25.15 -11.79
C ARG A 293 -22.63 24.77 -11.63
N VAL A 294 -22.29 24.12 -10.52
CA VAL A 294 -20.93 23.65 -10.25
C VAL A 294 -20.92 22.15 -10.00
N LEU A 295 -20.02 21.43 -10.66
CA LEU A 295 -19.71 20.04 -10.36
C LEU A 295 -18.46 19.97 -9.49
N VAL A 296 -18.55 19.31 -8.34
CA VAL A 296 -17.38 19.04 -7.49
C VAL A 296 -16.86 17.64 -7.81
N VAL A 297 -15.66 17.57 -8.38
CA VAL A 297 -15.01 16.32 -8.78
C VAL A 297 -13.85 16.09 -7.82
N GLU A 298 -14.07 15.23 -6.84
CA GLU A 298 -13.05 14.86 -5.85
C GLU A 298 -13.02 13.35 -5.62
N GLU A 299 -11.82 12.84 -5.31
CA GLU A 299 -11.60 11.41 -5.08
C GLU A 299 -11.87 11.01 -3.63
N VAL A 300 -12.37 9.79 -3.46
CA VAL A 300 -12.81 9.18 -2.19
C VAL A 300 -14.08 9.84 -1.63
N ASP A 301 -13.95 10.79 -0.69
CA ASP A 301 -15.09 11.36 0.04
C ASP A 301 -15.51 12.75 -0.46
N PRO A 302 -16.80 13.15 -0.33
CA PRO A 302 -17.29 14.48 -0.69
C PRO A 302 -16.90 15.52 0.37
N ILE A 303 -15.60 15.82 0.47
CA ILE A 303 -15.03 16.73 1.46
C ILE A 303 -15.14 18.18 1.01
N MET A 304 -14.60 18.49 -0.17
CA MET A 304 -14.69 19.82 -0.76
C MET A 304 -16.15 20.16 -1.07
N GLU A 305 -16.95 19.19 -1.54
CA GLU A 305 -18.38 19.37 -1.83
C GLU A 305 -19.13 19.88 -0.60
N LYS A 306 -18.92 19.25 0.56
CA LYS A 306 -19.54 19.69 1.84
C LYS A 306 -19.06 21.09 2.26
N GLU A 307 -17.78 21.38 2.14
CA GLU A 307 -17.23 22.69 2.52
C GLU A 307 -17.70 23.81 1.58
N ILE A 308 -17.78 23.55 0.28
CA ILE A 308 -18.31 24.47 -0.72
C ILE A 308 -19.80 24.74 -0.45
N MET A 309 -20.60 23.70 -0.17
CA MET A 309 -21.99 23.88 0.24
C MET A 309 -22.11 24.71 1.54
N ALA A 310 -21.21 24.51 2.51
CA ALA A 310 -21.17 25.31 3.73
C ALA A 310 -20.80 26.77 3.46
N ILE A 311 -19.85 27.06 2.54
CA ILE A 311 -19.51 28.41 2.09
C ILE A 311 -20.71 29.07 1.42
N ILE A 312 -21.36 28.38 0.49
CA ILE A 312 -22.57 28.86 -0.20
C ILE A 312 -23.67 29.20 0.81
N GLY A 313 -23.91 28.32 1.80
CA GLY A 313 -24.89 28.55 2.86
C GLY A 313 -24.53 29.72 3.78
N LYS A 314 -23.26 29.84 4.18
CA LYS A 314 -22.73 30.94 5.00
C LYS A 314 -22.94 32.30 4.33
N HIS A 315 -22.72 32.38 3.02
CA HIS A 315 -22.84 33.61 2.22
C HIS A 315 -24.20 33.78 1.54
N GLN A 316 -25.14 32.87 1.75
CA GLN A 316 -26.50 32.90 1.18
C GLN A 316 -26.51 33.03 -0.35
N ILE A 317 -25.60 32.33 -1.03
CA ILE A 317 -25.49 32.36 -2.49
C ILE A 317 -26.45 31.32 -3.08
N ASN A 318 -27.17 31.68 -4.15
CA ASN A 318 -28.07 30.75 -4.82
C ASN A 318 -27.38 30.07 -6.01
N LYS A 319 -26.77 28.91 -5.77
CA LYS A 319 -26.04 28.09 -6.77
C LYS A 319 -26.43 26.63 -6.64
N VAL A 320 -26.39 25.90 -7.74
CA VAL A 320 -26.63 24.44 -7.73
C VAL A 320 -25.30 23.71 -7.70
N VAL A 321 -25.11 22.87 -6.68
CA VAL A 321 -23.92 22.03 -6.52
C VAL A 321 -24.29 20.60 -6.89
N HIS A 322 -23.52 20.03 -7.80
CA HIS A 322 -23.57 18.63 -8.22
C HIS A 322 -22.30 17.93 -7.75
N GLY A 323 -22.37 16.63 -7.45
CA GLY A 323 -21.22 15.89 -6.96
C GLY A 323 -21.57 14.48 -6.57
N LYS A 324 -20.98 13.98 -5.49
CA LYS A 324 -21.29 12.64 -4.99
C LYS A 324 -22.58 12.65 -4.16
N ILE A 325 -22.92 13.75 -3.48
CA ILE A 325 -24.08 13.81 -2.57
C ILE A 325 -25.41 13.69 -3.33
N ASP A 326 -25.50 14.27 -4.52
CA ASP A 326 -26.71 14.22 -5.34
C ASP A 326 -26.75 13.03 -6.33
N GLY A 327 -25.70 12.20 -6.34
CA GLY A 327 -25.56 11.04 -7.21
C GLY A 327 -25.14 11.38 -8.65
N THR A 328 -24.72 12.61 -8.93
CA THR A 328 -24.15 12.98 -10.24
C THR A 328 -22.87 12.20 -10.50
N LEU A 329 -22.03 12.02 -9.48
CA LEU A 329 -20.82 11.20 -9.47
C LEU A 329 -20.94 10.05 -8.45
N PRO A 330 -20.27 8.91 -8.67
CA PRO A 330 -20.35 7.79 -7.74
C PRO A 330 -19.57 8.05 -6.43
N MET A 331 -20.15 7.58 -5.32
CA MET A 331 -19.48 7.54 -4.02
C MET A 331 -18.37 6.49 -3.93
N ILE A 332 -18.42 5.50 -4.83
CA ILE A 332 -17.51 4.36 -4.87
C ILE A 332 -16.71 4.38 -6.17
N TYR A 333 -15.60 3.66 -6.15
CA TYR A 333 -14.62 3.60 -7.23
C TYR A 333 -13.78 4.87 -7.37
N GLU A 334 -12.63 4.67 -7.99
CA GLU A 334 -11.69 5.67 -8.45
C GLU A 334 -12.28 6.26 -9.72
N TYR A 335 -12.11 7.56 -9.92
CA TYR A 335 -12.62 8.17 -11.12
C TYR A 335 -11.78 7.78 -12.34
N SER A 336 -12.47 7.69 -13.46
CA SER A 336 -11.91 7.60 -14.79
C SER A 336 -12.45 8.78 -15.62
N PRO A 337 -11.83 9.10 -16.77
CA PRO A 337 -12.42 10.04 -17.73
C PRO A 337 -13.88 9.70 -18.06
N ASP A 338 -14.25 8.42 -18.17
CA ASP A 338 -15.63 8.00 -18.44
C ASP A 338 -16.61 8.41 -17.33
N ILE A 339 -16.24 8.22 -16.06
CA ILE A 339 -17.07 8.62 -14.91
C ILE A 339 -17.25 10.13 -14.90
N VAL A 340 -16.18 10.89 -15.15
CA VAL A 340 -16.23 12.35 -15.18
C VAL A 340 -17.08 12.83 -16.36
N LEU A 341 -16.92 12.23 -17.54
CA LEU A 341 -17.72 12.53 -18.74
C LEU A 341 -19.21 12.32 -18.50
N GLU A 342 -19.58 11.20 -17.86
CA GLU A 342 -20.95 10.94 -17.44
C GLU A 342 -21.48 12.01 -16.48
N GLY A 343 -20.70 12.36 -15.46
CA GLY A 343 -21.07 13.37 -14.48
C GLY A 343 -21.31 14.74 -15.11
N VAL A 344 -20.42 15.18 -16.00
CA VAL A 344 -20.57 16.43 -16.75
C VAL A 344 -21.80 16.36 -17.66
N GLY A 345 -22.01 15.24 -18.35
CA GLY A 345 -23.21 14.99 -19.16
C GLY A 345 -24.50 15.15 -18.35
N ARG A 346 -24.58 14.51 -17.18
CA ARG A 346 -25.75 14.60 -16.27
C ARG A 346 -25.99 16.03 -15.79
N MET A 347 -24.94 16.75 -15.37
CA MET A 347 -25.06 18.16 -14.95
C MET A 347 -25.56 19.06 -16.08
N MET A 348 -25.08 18.83 -17.32
CA MET A 348 -25.44 19.62 -18.48
C MET A 348 -26.76 19.18 -19.14
N GLY A 349 -27.28 18.00 -18.79
CA GLY A 349 -28.44 17.38 -19.46
C GLY A 349 -28.10 16.87 -20.87
N LEU A 350 -26.85 16.50 -21.11
CA LEU A 350 -26.34 16.01 -22.39
C LEU A 350 -26.15 14.50 -22.38
N GLN A 351 -26.44 13.87 -23.51
CA GLN A 351 -26.15 12.46 -23.72
C GLN A 351 -24.71 12.32 -24.24
N MET A 352 -23.80 11.89 -23.38
CA MET A 352 -22.39 11.73 -23.73
C MET A 352 -22.12 10.38 -24.41
N PRO A 353 -21.14 10.29 -25.33
CA PRO A 353 -20.75 9.05 -26.00
C PRO A 353 -19.85 8.23 -25.08
N VAL A 354 -20.37 7.82 -23.93
CA VAL A 354 -19.65 6.89 -23.05
C VAL A 354 -19.61 5.56 -23.77
N GLY A 355 -18.41 4.97 -23.88
CA GLY A 355 -18.25 3.66 -24.49
C GLY A 355 -19.21 2.68 -23.83
N THR A 356 -20.24 2.24 -24.55
CA THR A 356 -21.00 1.08 -24.12
C THR A 356 -20.00 -0.05 -24.15
N ASP A 357 -19.56 -0.48 -22.98
CA ASP A 357 -18.71 -1.65 -22.77
C ASP A 357 -19.57 -2.89 -23.07
N SER A 358 -20.02 -2.99 -24.32
CA SER A 358 -20.89 -4.01 -24.86
C SER A 358 -20.07 -4.96 -25.73
N SER A 359 -18.84 -5.25 -25.31
CA SER A 359 -18.22 -6.49 -25.69
C SER A 359 -19.17 -7.61 -25.22
N SER A 360 -19.83 -8.27 -26.17
CA SER A 360 -20.64 -9.48 -25.91
C SER A 360 -19.78 -10.67 -25.46
N VAL A 361 -18.46 -10.48 -25.38
CA VAL A 361 -17.51 -11.46 -24.89
C VAL A 361 -17.55 -11.41 -23.37
N GLU A 362 -18.10 -12.47 -22.78
CA GLU A 362 -17.96 -12.71 -21.34
C GLU A 362 -16.46 -12.91 -21.05
N LEU A 363 -15.83 -11.88 -20.48
CA LEU A 363 -14.43 -11.96 -20.13
C LEU A 363 -14.24 -12.98 -19.00
N PRO A 364 -13.25 -13.87 -19.09
CA PRO A 364 -12.99 -14.81 -18.01
C PRO A 364 -12.61 -14.04 -16.74
N LYS A 365 -13.24 -14.41 -15.61
CA LYS A 365 -12.84 -13.91 -14.30
C LYS A 365 -11.36 -14.22 -14.08
N ARG A 366 -10.59 -13.24 -13.62
CA ARG A 366 -9.17 -13.39 -13.27
C ARG A 366 -9.00 -13.30 -11.76
N PRO A 367 -9.39 -14.34 -11.00
CA PRO A 367 -9.26 -14.31 -9.55
C PRO A 367 -7.78 -14.21 -9.16
N PRO A 368 -7.46 -13.51 -8.07
CA PRO A 368 -6.11 -13.50 -7.52
C PRO A 368 -5.62 -14.93 -7.24
N THR A 369 -4.52 -15.37 -7.85
CA THR A 369 -4.03 -16.76 -7.70
C THR A 369 -2.57 -16.83 -7.30
N LEU A 370 -2.22 -17.86 -6.53
CA LEU A 370 -0.84 -18.16 -6.15
C LEU A 370 -0.02 -18.57 -7.39
N CYS A 371 1.18 -18.01 -7.51
CA CYS A 371 2.10 -18.27 -8.63
C CYS A 371 2.36 -19.78 -8.83
N PRO A 372 2.72 -20.22 -10.05
CA PRO A 372 3.15 -21.59 -10.30
C PRO A 372 4.23 -22.06 -9.32
N GLY A 373 3.99 -23.20 -8.67
CA GLY A 373 4.91 -23.77 -7.67
C GLY A 373 5.06 -22.99 -6.37
N CYS A 374 4.20 -22.00 -6.07
CA CYS A 374 4.24 -21.28 -4.81
C CYS A 374 4.27 -22.23 -3.58
N PRO A 375 5.15 -22.03 -2.59
CA PRO A 375 5.20 -22.86 -1.39
C PRO A 375 3.96 -22.72 -0.51
N HIS A 376 3.29 -21.56 -0.50
CA HIS A 376 2.07 -21.37 0.31
C HIS A 376 0.95 -22.31 -0.12
N ARG A 377 0.82 -22.59 -1.42
CA ARG A 377 -0.13 -23.58 -1.96
C ARG A 377 0.08 -24.95 -1.35
N ALA A 378 1.34 -25.34 -1.15
CA ALA A 378 1.64 -26.63 -0.57
C ALA A 378 1.33 -26.64 0.94
N ALA A 379 1.67 -25.59 1.67
CA ALA A 379 1.28 -25.44 3.08
C ALA A 379 -0.25 -25.49 3.28
N TYR A 380 -1.01 -24.82 2.41
CA TYR A 380 -2.48 -24.83 2.39
C TYR A 380 -3.06 -26.21 2.17
N PHE A 381 -2.54 -26.90 1.15
CA PHE A 381 -2.90 -28.28 0.88
C PHE A 381 -2.55 -29.20 2.07
N GLU A 382 -1.38 -29.04 2.66
CA GLU A 382 -0.90 -29.84 3.79
C GLU A 382 -1.77 -29.65 5.05
N VAL A 383 -2.15 -28.40 5.38
CA VAL A 383 -3.06 -28.09 6.48
C VAL A 383 -4.43 -28.72 6.26
N LYS A 384 -5.04 -28.52 5.07
CA LYS A 384 -6.34 -29.13 4.74
C LYS A 384 -6.27 -30.65 4.84
N LYS A 385 -5.26 -31.30 4.26
CA LYS A 385 -5.10 -32.76 4.36
C LYS A 385 -4.79 -33.25 5.77
N ALA A 386 -4.10 -32.47 6.59
CA ALA A 386 -3.89 -32.81 8.00
C ALA A 386 -5.20 -32.74 8.79
N ALA A 387 -6.02 -31.70 8.56
CA ALA A 387 -7.34 -31.55 9.17
C ALA A 387 -8.29 -32.68 8.73
N GLU A 388 -8.38 -32.96 7.42
CA GLU A 388 -9.17 -34.08 6.86
C GLU A 388 -8.77 -35.43 7.49
N ASP A 389 -7.46 -35.73 7.55
CA ASP A 389 -6.96 -36.99 8.14
C ASP A 389 -7.30 -37.12 9.64
N LEU A 390 -7.48 -36.00 10.34
CA LEU A 390 -7.87 -35.94 11.75
C LEU A 390 -9.39 -35.88 11.94
N GLY A 391 -10.17 -35.77 10.87
CA GLY A 391 -11.62 -35.58 10.94
C GLY A 391 -12.03 -34.22 11.52
N LEU A 392 -11.19 -33.19 11.35
CA LEU A 392 -11.51 -31.81 11.71
C LEU A 392 -12.21 -31.15 10.53
N ASP A 393 -13.48 -30.82 10.69
CA ASP A 393 -14.34 -30.17 9.70
C ASP A 393 -14.75 -28.75 10.10
N ASP A 394 -14.68 -28.42 11.38
CA ASP A 394 -15.04 -27.11 11.93
C ASP A 394 -13.79 -26.25 12.24
N LEU A 395 -13.25 -25.61 11.19
CA LEU A 395 -12.06 -24.76 11.26
C LEU A 395 -12.38 -23.28 11.02
N ILE A 396 -11.60 -22.41 11.66
CA ILE A 396 -11.53 -20.98 11.34
C ILE A 396 -10.13 -20.66 10.88
N PHE A 397 -10.02 -19.88 9.81
CA PHE A 397 -8.77 -19.45 9.22
C PHE A 397 -8.55 -17.94 9.28
N PRO A 398 -8.15 -17.39 10.45
CA PRO A 398 -7.75 -16.00 10.53
C PRO A 398 -6.49 -15.77 9.71
N THR A 399 -6.54 -14.81 8.79
CA THR A 399 -5.45 -14.51 7.86
C THR A 399 -4.99 -13.07 8.02
N ASP A 400 -3.98 -12.69 7.27
CA ASP A 400 -3.37 -11.36 7.29
C ASP A 400 -3.20 -10.86 5.83
N ILE A 401 -2.71 -9.63 5.62
CA ILE A 401 -2.51 -9.11 4.26
C ILE A 401 -1.18 -9.54 3.66
N GLY A 402 -1.26 -10.28 2.56
CA GLY A 402 -0.12 -10.64 1.72
C GLY A 402 -0.49 -11.72 0.72
N CYS A 403 0.50 -12.40 0.13
CA CYS A 403 0.23 -13.52 -0.80
C CYS A 403 -0.62 -14.62 -0.17
N TYR A 404 -0.70 -14.65 1.14
CA TYR A 404 -1.44 -15.64 1.89
C TYR A 404 -2.93 -15.31 2.06
N THR A 405 -3.36 -14.06 1.82
CA THR A 405 -4.77 -13.71 1.62
C THR A 405 -5.36 -14.40 0.38
N LEU A 406 -4.52 -14.71 -0.61
CA LEU A 406 -4.92 -15.42 -1.84
C LEU A 406 -5.39 -16.86 -1.58
N GLY A 407 -5.28 -17.36 -0.34
CA GLY A 407 -5.88 -18.62 0.10
C GLY A 407 -7.40 -18.56 0.25
N ILE A 408 -8.04 -17.39 0.08
CA ILE A 408 -9.51 -17.26 0.08
C ILE A 408 -10.17 -17.99 -1.09
N GLU A 409 -9.47 -18.08 -2.21
CA GLU A 409 -10.02 -18.68 -3.43
C GLU A 409 -10.08 -20.21 -3.32
N ALA A 410 -11.05 -20.78 -4.03
CA ALA A 410 -11.15 -22.22 -4.21
C ALA A 410 -9.83 -22.77 -4.82
N PRO A 411 -9.36 -23.93 -4.35
CA PRO A 411 -9.98 -24.86 -3.41
C PRO A 411 -9.49 -24.71 -1.97
N TYR A 412 -8.67 -23.68 -1.71
CA TYR A 412 -8.05 -23.53 -0.40
C TYR A 412 -9.10 -23.05 0.60
N GLU A 413 -9.81 -21.95 0.36
CA GLU A 413 -10.81 -21.43 1.30
C GLU A 413 -10.27 -21.37 2.75
N ILE A 414 -9.05 -20.84 2.91
CA ILE A 414 -8.28 -20.83 4.17
C ILE A 414 -8.05 -19.39 4.65
N ALA A 415 -9.04 -18.54 4.44
CA ALA A 415 -8.99 -17.12 4.78
C ALA A 415 -10.40 -16.61 5.10
N ASP A 416 -10.84 -16.84 6.33
CA ASP A 416 -12.20 -16.54 6.78
C ASP A 416 -12.33 -15.13 7.38
N TYR A 417 -11.26 -14.63 7.98
CA TYR A 417 -11.30 -13.38 8.73
C TYR A 417 -9.98 -12.60 8.62
N LEU A 418 -10.08 -11.37 8.13
CA LEU A 418 -8.98 -10.44 7.87
C LEU A 418 -9.41 -9.04 8.33
N LEU A 419 -8.67 -8.42 9.26
CA LEU A 419 -8.94 -7.04 9.70
C LEU A 419 -7.91 -6.04 9.18
N SER A 420 -6.64 -6.30 9.45
CA SER A 420 -5.52 -5.43 9.12
C SER A 420 -4.22 -6.24 9.08
N MET A 421 -3.10 -5.64 8.65
CA MET A 421 -1.81 -6.33 8.61
C MET A 421 -1.27 -6.55 10.04
N GLY A 422 -0.88 -7.79 10.36
CA GLY A 422 -0.57 -8.28 11.70
C GLY A 422 -1.78 -8.72 12.54
N SER A 423 -3.00 -8.72 11.99
CA SER A 423 -4.21 -8.99 12.78
C SER A 423 -4.47 -10.47 13.05
N SER A 424 -3.90 -11.38 12.25
CA SER A 424 -4.22 -12.81 12.24
C SER A 424 -4.05 -13.50 13.61
N ILE A 425 -2.96 -13.17 14.32
CA ILE A 425 -2.66 -13.73 15.65
C ILE A 425 -3.61 -13.16 16.71
N GLY A 426 -3.91 -11.85 16.63
CA GLY A 426 -4.82 -11.19 17.56
C GLY A 426 -6.26 -11.68 17.43
N THR A 427 -6.74 -11.86 16.20
CA THR A 427 -8.07 -12.43 15.93
C THR A 427 -8.13 -13.90 16.33
N SER A 428 -7.05 -14.67 16.12
CA SER A 428 -6.94 -16.06 16.61
C SER A 428 -7.03 -16.16 18.13
N CYS A 429 -6.45 -15.21 18.87
CA CYS A 429 -6.65 -15.12 20.32
C CYS A 429 -8.14 -14.99 20.66
N GLY A 430 -8.86 -14.12 19.96
CA GLY A 430 -10.31 -13.94 20.13
C GLY A 430 -11.09 -15.21 19.83
N PHE A 431 -10.88 -15.82 18.66
CA PHE A 431 -11.56 -17.06 18.27
C PHE A 431 -11.27 -18.20 19.24
N SER A 432 -10.02 -18.40 19.66
CA SER A 432 -9.64 -19.45 20.63
C SER A 432 -10.31 -19.32 22.01
N LYS A 433 -10.91 -18.17 22.31
CA LYS A 433 -11.69 -17.94 23.54
C LYS A 433 -13.19 -17.92 23.28
N ALA A 434 -13.61 -17.57 22.07
CA ALA A 434 -15.01 -17.35 21.71
C ALA A 434 -15.68 -18.62 21.15
N THR A 435 -14.90 -19.56 20.63
CA THR A 435 -15.40 -20.76 19.96
C THR A 435 -14.62 -22.01 20.38
N ASP A 436 -15.22 -23.18 20.15
CA ASP A 436 -14.57 -24.49 20.27
C ASP A 436 -14.00 -24.98 18.93
N GLN A 437 -14.06 -24.13 17.88
CA GLN A 437 -13.60 -24.46 16.53
C GLN A 437 -12.07 -24.54 16.48
N THR A 438 -11.53 -25.33 15.56
CA THR A 438 -10.07 -25.41 15.39
C THR A 438 -9.58 -24.18 14.65
N VAL A 439 -8.73 -23.38 15.31
CA VAL A 439 -8.19 -22.15 14.71
C VAL A 439 -6.82 -22.42 14.09
N VAL A 440 -6.68 -22.14 12.79
CA VAL A 440 -5.40 -22.18 12.08
C VAL A 440 -5.14 -20.84 11.41
N SER A 441 -4.12 -20.14 11.85
CA SER A 441 -3.83 -18.78 11.42
C SER A 441 -2.65 -18.71 10.48
N PHE A 442 -2.69 -17.79 9.52
CA PHE A 442 -1.63 -17.59 8.54
C PHE A 442 -1.08 -16.16 8.58
N ILE A 443 0.25 -16.06 8.71
CA ILE A 443 0.98 -14.79 8.68
C ILE A 443 2.25 -14.93 7.85
N GLY A 444 2.62 -13.91 7.09
CA GLY A 444 3.91 -13.86 6.40
C GLY A 444 5.07 -13.55 7.34
N ASP A 445 6.29 -13.89 6.95
CA ASP A 445 7.53 -13.53 7.66
C ASP A 445 7.68 -12.03 7.93
N SER A 446 7.55 -11.19 6.90
CA SER A 446 7.63 -9.72 7.07
C SER A 446 6.54 -9.19 7.98
N THR A 447 5.30 -9.67 7.82
CA THR A 447 4.14 -9.30 8.64
C THR A 447 4.30 -9.77 10.09
N PHE A 448 4.96 -10.91 10.33
CA PHE A 448 5.27 -11.38 11.66
C PHE A 448 6.16 -10.39 12.42
N PHE A 449 7.19 -9.86 11.77
CA PHE A 449 8.04 -8.81 12.34
C PHE A 449 7.28 -7.48 12.54
N HIS A 450 6.41 -7.11 11.59
CA HIS A 450 5.65 -5.86 11.64
C HIS A 450 4.76 -5.75 12.89
N ALA A 451 3.91 -6.75 13.12
CA ALA A 451 2.95 -6.70 14.22
C ALA A 451 2.54 -8.07 14.77
N GLY A 452 3.19 -9.17 14.36
CA GLY A 452 2.88 -10.52 14.85
C GLY A 452 3.50 -10.85 16.22
N ILE A 453 4.62 -10.22 16.59
CA ILE A 453 5.32 -10.55 17.84
C ILE A 453 4.50 -10.18 19.09
N PRO A 454 3.98 -8.94 19.25
CA PRO A 454 3.17 -8.59 20.43
C PRO A 454 1.94 -9.48 20.65
N PRO A 455 1.08 -9.76 19.64
CA PRO A 455 -0.06 -10.65 19.84
C PRO A 455 0.34 -12.10 20.09
N LEU A 456 1.51 -12.56 19.64
CA LEU A 456 2.02 -13.90 19.99
C LEU A 456 2.36 -14.00 21.48
N ILE A 457 3.03 -12.98 22.04
CA ILE A 457 3.29 -12.90 23.48
C ILE A 457 1.96 -12.92 24.25
N ASN A 458 0.97 -12.15 23.78
CA ASN A 458 -0.37 -12.16 24.35
C ASN A 458 -1.04 -13.54 24.27
N ALA A 459 -0.89 -14.24 23.15
CA ALA A 459 -1.44 -15.57 22.95
C ALA A 459 -0.90 -16.60 23.95
N VAL A 460 0.43 -16.60 24.13
CA VAL A 460 1.11 -17.48 25.08
C VAL A 460 0.71 -17.12 26.52
N HIS A 461 0.78 -15.84 26.88
CA HIS A 461 0.44 -15.36 28.23
C HIS A 461 -0.99 -15.76 28.65
N ASN A 462 -1.95 -15.64 27.73
CA ASN A 462 -3.35 -15.93 27.96
C ASN A 462 -3.75 -17.39 27.69
N LYS A 463 -2.77 -18.27 27.42
CA LYS A 463 -3.00 -19.71 27.17
C LYS A 463 -4.05 -19.92 26.08
N ASN A 464 -3.90 -19.22 24.97
CA ASN A 464 -4.73 -19.43 23.79
C ASN A 464 -4.32 -20.74 23.10
N ASN A 465 -5.27 -21.33 22.38
CA ASN A 465 -5.05 -22.59 21.66
C ASN A 465 -5.39 -22.39 20.18
N PHE A 466 -4.35 -22.36 19.34
CA PHE A 466 -4.47 -22.28 17.89
C PHE A 466 -3.14 -22.67 17.24
N VAL A 467 -3.20 -23.06 15.96
CA VAL A 467 -2.00 -23.29 15.15
C VAL A 467 -1.67 -21.99 14.41
N LEU A 468 -0.46 -21.46 14.61
CA LEU A 468 0.07 -20.35 13.82
C LEU A 468 1.01 -20.89 12.74
N VAL A 469 0.70 -20.60 11.49
CA VAL A 469 1.54 -20.91 10.34
C VAL A 469 2.25 -19.64 9.87
N ILE A 470 3.55 -19.56 10.14
CA ILE A 470 4.39 -18.49 9.63
C ILE A 470 4.92 -18.91 8.26
N LEU A 471 4.50 -18.21 7.22
CA LEU A 471 4.88 -18.44 5.84
C LEU A 471 6.15 -17.64 5.51
N ASP A 472 7.31 -18.24 5.76
CA ASP A 472 8.64 -17.66 5.51
C ASP A 472 9.05 -17.92 4.06
N ASN A 473 8.82 -16.93 3.21
CA ASN A 473 9.17 -16.97 1.79
C ASN A 473 10.37 -16.07 1.45
N ARG A 474 11.01 -15.48 2.46
CA ARG A 474 12.23 -14.67 2.36
C ARG A 474 12.04 -13.39 1.56
N THR A 475 10.84 -12.81 1.52
CA THR A 475 10.59 -11.57 0.77
C THR A 475 9.25 -10.90 1.10
N THR A 476 9.21 -9.57 1.12
CA THR A 476 7.94 -8.82 1.13
C THR A 476 7.32 -8.81 -0.29
N ALA A 477 6.70 -9.92 -0.67
CA ALA A 477 6.44 -10.28 -2.06
C ALA A 477 5.50 -9.32 -2.83
N MET A 478 4.36 -8.94 -2.24
CA MET A 478 3.32 -8.17 -2.95
C MET A 478 3.67 -6.69 -3.17
N THR A 479 4.64 -6.15 -2.42
CA THR A 479 5.00 -4.72 -2.44
C THR A 479 6.25 -4.42 -3.26
N GLY A 480 6.89 -5.44 -3.85
CA GLY A 480 8.07 -5.27 -4.71
C GLY A 480 9.33 -6.00 -4.25
N GLY A 481 9.27 -6.80 -3.18
CA GLY A 481 10.37 -7.67 -2.75
C GLY A 481 11.41 -6.98 -1.86
N GLN A 482 10.98 -6.00 -1.05
CA GLN A 482 11.81 -5.28 -0.10
C GLN A 482 12.45 -6.22 0.93
N PRO A 483 13.64 -5.87 1.47
CA PRO A 483 14.21 -6.58 2.59
C PRO A 483 13.38 -6.41 3.86
N HIS A 484 13.50 -7.35 4.78
CA HIS A 484 12.87 -7.35 6.09
C HIS A 484 13.83 -7.96 7.12
N PRO A 485 13.59 -7.83 8.44
CA PRO A 485 14.54 -8.30 9.46
C PRO A 485 14.92 -9.79 9.40
N GLY A 486 14.14 -10.60 8.69
CA GLY A 486 14.44 -12.01 8.46
C GLY A 486 15.47 -12.27 7.35
N LEU A 487 16.09 -11.23 6.77
CA LEU A 487 17.14 -11.34 5.76
C LEU A 487 18.47 -10.78 6.28
N PRO A 488 19.62 -11.26 5.75
CA PRO A 488 20.94 -10.77 6.16
C PRO A 488 21.34 -9.47 5.43
N VAL A 489 20.36 -8.66 5.04
CA VAL A 489 20.55 -7.45 4.25
C VAL A 489 19.60 -6.35 4.72
N ASP A 490 20.11 -5.14 4.92
CA ASP A 490 19.32 -3.98 5.35
C ASP A 490 18.66 -3.21 4.19
N GLY A 491 17.98 -2.12 4.53
CA GLY A 491 17.33 -1.22 3.59
C GLY A 491 18.29 -0.53 2.61
N MET A 492 19.59 -0.48 2.89
CA MET A 492 20.62 0.09 2.01
C MET A 492 21.27 -0.96 1.11
N GLY A 493 20.93 -2.24 1.28
CA GLY A 493 21.56 -3.34 0.54
C GLY A 493 22.89 -3.80 1.15
N LEU A 494 23.22 -3.36 2.37
CA LEU A 494 24.42 -3.78 3.09
C LEU A 494 24.14 -5.03 3.95
N GLU A 495 25.19 -5.76 4.31
CA GLU A 495 25.08 -6.89 5.22
C GLU A 495 24.50 -6.44 6.57
N ALA A 496 23.48 -7.16 7.04
CA ALA A 496 22.78 -6.86 8.27
C ALA A 496 22.52 -8.13 9.09
N PRO A 497 22.31 -8.02 10.41
CA PRO A 497 21.92 -9.16 11.24
C PRO A 497 20.60 -9.77 10.76
N GLU A 498 20.60 -11.08 10.53
CA GLU A 498 19.39 -11.83 10.22
C GLU A 498 18.69 -12.24 11.52
N MET A 499 17.46 -11.78 11.71
CA MET A 499 16.65 -12.12 12.88
C MET A 499 15.98 -13.49 12.69
N SER A 500 16.29 -14.42 13.58
CA SER A 500 15.75 -15.78 13.57
C SER A 500 14.30 -15.83 14.08
N ILE A 501 13.34 -16.03 13.16
CA ILE A 501 11.93 -16.26 13.52
C ILE A 501 11.79 -17.43 14.53
N PRO A 502 12.43 -18.60 14.34
CA PRO A 502 12.33 -19.69 15.31
C PRO A 502 12.79 -19.32 16.73
N GLU A 503 13.86 -18.52 16.85
CA GLU A 503 14.36 -18.09 18.17
C GLU A 503 13.45 -17.05 18.81
N ILE A 504 12.91 -16.11 18.03
CA ILE A 504 11.94 -15.11 18.52
C ILE A 504 10.67 -15.81 19.01
N VAL A 505 10.13 -16.75 18.23
CA VAL A 505 8.94 -17.52 18.60
C VAL A 505 9.18 -18.29 19.91
N LYS A 506 10.35 -18.92 20.07
CA LYS A 506 10.73 -19.58 21.33
C LYS A 506 10.85 -18.59 22.48
N ALA A 507 11.42 -17.41 22.24
CA ALA A 507 11.54 -16.34 23.25
C ALA A 507 10.19 -15.79 23.69
N CYS A 508 9.18 -15.79 22.81
CA CYS A 508 7.78 -15.47 23.17
C CYS A 508 7.12 -16.52 24.07
N GLY A 509 7.77 -17.67 24.31
CA GLY A 509 7.31 -18.73 25.22
C GLY A 509 6.50 -19.85 24.57
N VAL A 510 6.52 -19.95 23.24
CA VAL A 510 5.88 -21.08 22.51
C VAL A 510 6.68 -22.35 22.75
N ASP A 511 6.01 -23.43 23.17
CA ASP A 511 6.66 -24.71 23.48
C ASP A 511 6.77 -25.65 22.27
N MET A 512 5.86 -25.56 21.30
CA MET A 512 5.93 -26.28 20.03
C MET A 512 6.31 -25.33 18.88
N VAL A 513 7.56 -25.45 18.41
CA VAL A 513 8.08 -24.66 17.27
C VAL A 513 8.72 -25.62 16.26
N GLU A 514 8.08 -25.77 15.10
CA GLU A 514 8.52 -26.68 14.04
C GLU A 514 8.85 -25.90 12.77
N ILE A 515 9.96 -26.26 12.10
CA ILE A 515 10.35 -25.67 10.82
C ILE A 515 10.13 -26.74 9.74
N ILE A 516 9.33 -26.42 8.74
CA ILE A 516 9.03 -27.32 7.63
C ILE A 516 9.50 -26.76 6.30
N ASN A 517 9.83 -27.65 5.38
CA ASN A 517 9.89 -27.32 3.96
C ASN A 517 8.55 -27.71 3.33
N PRO A 518 7.67 -26.76 2.96
CA PRO A 518 6.34 -27.04 2.39
C PRO A 518 6.39 -27.77 1.05
N LEU A 519 7.55 -27.98 0.43
CA LEU A 519 7.65 -28.87 -0.73
C LEU A 519 7.77 -30.35 -0.36
N SER A 520 7.94 -30.68 0.92
CA SER A 520 8.04 -32.04 1.46
C SER A 520 6.69 -32.50 2.03
N VAL A 521 5.68 -32.60 1.16
CA VAL A 521 4.26 -32.74 1.50
C VAL A 521 3.97 -33.74 2.61
N ARG A 522 4.55 -34.94 2.51
CA ARG A 522 4.33 -35.99 3.51
C ARG A 522 4.82 -35.59 4.91
N ASN A 523 6.03 -35.03 5.00
CA ASN A 523 6.63 -34.67 6.28
C ASN A 523 5.92 -33.47 6.90
N SER A 524 5.63 -32.45 6.09
CA SER A 524 4.89 -31.27 6.53
C SER A 524 3.51 -31.62 7.05
N LYS A 525 2.76 -32.48 6.34
CA LYS A 525 1.43 -32.93 6.79
C LYS A 525 1.48 -33.60 8.17
N GLU A 526 2.47 -34.46 8.43
CA GLU A 526 2.61 -35.11 9.73
C GLU A 526 2.97 -34.12 10.85
N ILE A 527 3.68 -33.03 10.54
CA ILE A 527 3.96 -31.95 11.49
C ILE A 527 2.69 -31.12 11.75
N PHE A 528 1.91 -30.80 10.72
CA PHE A 528 0.62 -30.13 10.89
C PHE A 528 -0.36 -30.96 11.72
N LYS A 529 -0.40 -32.28 11.55
CA LYS A 529 -1.20 -33.16 12.43
C LYS A 529 -0.81 -33.01 13.90
N LYS A 530 0.49 -33.04 14.20
CA LYS A 530 1.00 -32.82 15.56
C LYS A 530 0.60 -31.45 16.09
N ALA A 531 0.69 -30.40 15.26
CA ALA A 531 0.35 -29.04 15.65
C ALA A 531 -1.16 -28.89 15.92
N LEU A 532 -2.02 -29.48 15.07
CA LEU A 532 -3.47 -29.50 15.23
C LEU A 532 -3.93 -30.29 16.47
N GLN A 533 -3.12 -31.23 16.94
CA GLN A 533 -3.38 -32.02 18.14
C GLN A 533 -2.78 -31.40 19.42
N HIS A 534 -2.05 -30.28 19.29
CA HIS A 534 -1.44 -29.58 20.43
C HIS A 534 -2.51 -28.77 21.17
N ASP A 535 -2.41 -28.69 22.50
CA ASP A 535 -3.44 -28.09 23.37
C ASP A 535 -3.15 -26.61 23.72
N LYS A 536 -2.12 -26.04 23.13
CA LYS A 536 -1.66 -24.66 23.28
C LYS A 536 -1.32 -24.07 21.92
N VAL A 537 -0.92 -22.80 21.89
CA VAL A 537 -0.32 -22.20 20.70
C VAL A 537 0.81 -23.09 20.16
N ALA A 538 0.64 -23.61 18.94
CA ALA A 538 1.67 -24.29 18.19
C ALA A 538 2.11 -23.41 17.02
N VAL A 539 3.42 -23.30 16.78
CA VAL A 539 3.94 -22.51 15.65
C VAL A 539 4.64 -23.42 14.64
N VAL A 540 4.16 -23.39 13.40
CA VAL A 540 4.78 -24.06 12.25
C VAL A 540 5.34 -23.00 11.31
N ILE A 541 6.67 -22.98 11.15
CA ILE A 541 7.37 -22.07 10.25
C ILE A 541 7.55 -22.80 8.92
N SER A 542 6.72 -22.47 7.95
CA SER A 542 6.78 -22.99 6.58
C SER A 542 7.82 -22.20 5.78
N GLN A 543 9.06 -22.68 5.79
CA GLN A 543 10.21 -21.98 5.24
C GLN A 543 10.57 -22.49 3.83
N TYR A 544 10.33 -21.66 2.82
CA TYR A 544 10.83 -21.89 1.45
C TYR A 544 10.82 -20.60 0.64
N PRO A 545 11.92 -20.21 -0.03
CA PRO A 545 11.97 -18.94 -0.71
C PRO A 545 10.92 -18.83 -1.82
N CYS A 546 10.41 -17.63 -2.05
CA CYS A 546 9.45 -17.34 -3.11
C CYS A 546 9.99 -17.79 -4.49
N MET A 547 9.10 -18.33 -5.33
CA MET A 547 9.44 -18.80 -6.68
C MET A 547 9.78 -17.67 -7.66
N LEU A 548 9.48 -16.42 -7.29
CA LEU A 548 9.74 -15.24 -8.11
C LEU A 548 11.04 -14.50 -7.75
N ILE A 549 11.76 -14.92 -6.70
CA ILE A 549 13.07 -14.34 -6.36
C ILE A 549 14.06 -14.61 -7.50
N LYS A 550 14.58 -13.53 -8.11
CA LYS A 550 15.57 -13.60 -9.20
C LYS A 550 16.92 -14.10 -8.69
N GLY A 551 17.69 -14.76 -9.56
CA GLY A 551 19.03 -15.26 -9.23
C GLY A 551 19.07 -16.47 -8.29
N ARG A 552 17.91 -17.01 -7.92
CA ARG A 552 17.82 -18.23 -7.12
C ARG A 552 18.47 -19.42 -7.86
N PRO A 553 19.24 -20.27 -7.17
CA PRO A 553 19.69 -21.54 -7.72
C PRO A 553 18.48 -22.41 -8.10
N GLU A 554 18.24 -22.60 -9.40
CA GLU A 554 17.20 -23.52 -9.86
C GLU A 554 17.61 -24.97 -9.54
N LYS A 555 17.01 -25.54 -8.49
CA LYS A 555 17.09 -26.99 -8.25
C LYS A 555 16.26 -27.69 -9.32
N GLY A 556 16.84 -28.71 -9.97
CA GLY A 556 16.12 -29.49 -10.99
C GLY A 556 16.07 -28.85 -12.39
N LYS A 557 17.10 -28.10 -12.81
CA LYS A 557 17.23 -27.60 -14.20
C LYS A 557 17.05 -28.68 -15.27
N ASN A 558 17.39 -29.92 -14.93
CA ASN A 558 17.32 -31.06 -15.83
C ASN A 558 16.10 -31.93 -15.55
N ILE A 559 15.02 -31.41 -14.98
CA ILE A 559 13.80 -32.17 -14.66
C ILE A 559 12.60 -31.54 -15.35
N ILE A 560 11.81 -32.38 -16.04
CA ILE A 560 10.47 -32.04 -16.52
C ILE A 560 9.46 -32.80 -15.69
N ILE A 561 8.40 -32.11 -15.26
CA ILE A 561 7.22 -32.75 -14.70
C ILE A 561 6.21 -32.94 -15.82
N HIS A 562 5.73 -34.17 -16.01
CA HIS A 562 4.78 -34.54 -17.06
C HIS A 562 3.71 -35.50 -16.52
N VAL A 563 2.63 -35.66 -17.28
CA VAL A 563 1.53 -36.59 -16.99
C VAL A 563 1.67 -37.82 -17.88
N GLU A 564 1.61 -39.01 -17.29
CA GLU A 564 1.55 -40.29 -17.99
C GLU A 564 0.08 -40.62 -18.31
N ASP A 565 -0.31 -40.47 -19.59
CA ASP A 565 -1.70 -40.61 -20.06
C ASP A 565 -2.29 -42.00 -19.77
N ASP A 566 -1.47 -43.06 -19.75
CA ASP A 566 -1.90 -44.44 -19.48
C ASP A 566 -2.31 -44.68 -18.02
N LYS A 567 -1.90 -43.79 -17.10
CA LYS A 567 -2.22 -43.89 -15.66
C LYS A 567 -3.18 -42.82 -15.20
N CYS A 568 -3.37 -41.76 -15.97
CA CYS A 568 -4.25 -40.67 -15.59
C CYS A 568 -5.72 -41.07 -15.76
N THR A 569 -6.46 -41.11 -14.65
CA THR A 569 -7.89 -41.43 -14.65
C THR A 569 -8.80 -40.22 -14.84
N GLY A 570 -8.24 -39.00 -14.90
CA GLY A 570 -9.04 -37.78 -14.90
C GLY A 570 -9.76 -37.53 -13.56
N CYS A 571 -9.16 -37.95 -12.44
CA CYS A 571 -9.72 -37.71 -11.10
C CYS A 571 -9.67 -36.23 -10.64
N ASP A 572 -9.05 -35.36 -11.43
CA ASP A 572 -9.00 -33.91 -11.25
C ASP A 572 -8.39 -33.37 -9.95
N THR A 573 -7.93 -34.21 -9.00
CA THR A 573 -7.26 -33.78 -7.75
C THR A 573 -6.17 -32.72 -7.98
N CYS A 574 -5.37 -32.87 -9.05
CA CYS A 574 -4.27 -31.93 -9.34
C CYS A 574 -4.72 -30.54 -9.82
N VAL A 575 -5.92 -30.43 -10.40
CA VAL A 575 -6.49 -29.16 -10.89
C VAL A 575 -7.54 -28.60 -9.92
N MET A 576 -8.25 -29.46 -9.19
CA MET A 576 -9.32 -29.11 -8.26
C MET A 576 -8.87 -28.95 -6.81
N GLU A 577 -7.81 -29.61 -6.34
CA GLU A 577 -7.36 -29.49 -4.94
C GLU A 577 -6.00 -28.80 -4.82
N LEU A 578 -5.11 -29.02 -5.78
CA LEU A 578 -3.80 -28.37 -5.80
C LEU A 578 -3.80 -27.06 -6.59
N THR A 579 -4.54 -27.00 -7.70
CA THR A 579 -4.83 -25.78 -8.48
C THR A 579 -3.59 -24.95 -8.81
N CYS A 580 -2.56 -25.61 -9.33
CA CYS A 580 -1.35 -24.95 -9.83
C CYS A 580 -1.62 -24.38 -11.24
N PRO A 581 -1.36 -23.08 -11.52
CA PRO A 581 -1.62 -22.49 -12.84
C PRO A 581 -0.81 -23.11 -13.98
N ALA A 582 0.24 -23.87 -13.66
CA ALA A 582 0.98 -24.65 -14.65
C ALA A 582 0.31 -25.98 -15.02
N ILE A 583 -0.80 -26.36 -14.38
CA ILE A 583 -1.55 -27.60 -14.63
C ILE A 583 -2.92 -27.19 -15.16
N TYR A 584 -3.35 -27.75 -16.29
CA TYR A 584 -4.61 -27.40 -16.93
C TYR A 584 -5.26 -28.60 -17.60
N THR A 585 -6.58 -28.53 -17.77
CA THR A 585 -7.34 -29.48 -18.59
C THR A 585 -7.33 -28.97 -20.03
N ASN A 586 -6.79 -29.78 -20.94
CA ASN A 586 -6.72 -29.47 -22.35
C ASN A 586 -8.08 -29.73 -23.04
N GLU A 587 -8.25 -29.26 -24.28
CA GLU A 587 -9.52 -29.41 -25.04
C GLU A 587 -9.96 -30.88 -25.22
N ASP A 588 -9.00 -31.81 -25.21
CA ASP A 588 -9.25 -33.26 -25.26
C ASP A 588 -9.67 -33.87 -23.91
N GLY A 589 -9.90 -33.04 -22.89
CA GLY A 589 -10.25 -33.44 -21.53
C GLY A 589 -9.08 -33.99 -20.72
N LYS A 590 -7.86 -34.02 -21.28
CA LYS A 590 -6.69 -34.58 -20.58
C LYS A 590 -5.95 -33.51 -19.77
N ILE A 591 -5.43 -33.92 -18.63
CA ILE A 591 -4.56 -33.07 -17.82
C ILE A 591 -3.19 -32.90 -18.49
N ARG A 592 -2.72 -31.65 -18.55
CA ARG A 592 -1.41 -31.27 -19.09
C ARG A 592 -0.68 -30.35 -18.10
N ILE A 593 0.63 -30.27 -18.26
CA ILE A 593 1.50 -29.38 -17.47
C ILE A 593 2.28 -28.50 -18.42
N ASP A 594 2.15 -27.18 -18.29
CA ASP A 594 2.89 -26.21 -19.07
C ASP A 594 4.37 -26.18 -18.61
N PRO A 595 5.33 -26.58 -19.48
CA PRO A 595 6.75 -26.62 -19.13
C PRO A 595 7.40 -25.25 -18.96
N LEU A 596 6.82 -24.18 -19.55
CA LEU A 596 7.30 -22.80 -19.43
C LEU A 596 6.86 -22.17 -18.10
N MET A 597 5.66 -22.52 -17.62
CA MET A 597 5.17 -22.04 -16.33
C MET A 597 5.67 -22.89 -15.14
N CYS A 598 5.95 -24.18 -15.36
CA CYS A 598 6.29 -25.12 -14.29
C CYS A 598 7.59 -24.76 -13.57
N ARG A 599 7.49 -24.48 -12.26
CA ARG A 599 8.63 -24.22 -11.37
C ARG A 599 9.23 -25.47 -10.72
N ARG A 600 8.81 -26.67 -11.15
CA ARG A 600 9.43 -27.96 -10.79
C ARG A 600 9.48 -28.24 -9.28
N CYS A 601 8.52 -27.70 -8.52
CA CYS A 601 8.43 -27.89 -7.07
C CYS A 601 8.11 -29.34 -6.67
N SER A 602 7.67 -30.17 -7.60
CA SER A 602 7.35 -31.60 -7.42
C SER A 602 6.23 -31.89 -6.40
N VAL A 603 5.45 -30.88 -6.00
CA VAL A 603 4.28 -31.06 -5.12
C VAL A 603 3.21 -31.91 -5.81
N CYS A 604 2.88 -31.61 -7.07
CA CYS A 604 1.91 -32.39 -7.86
C CYS A 604 2.30 -33.86 -8.08
N VAL A 605 3.61 -34.17 -8.07
CA VAL A 605 4.11 -35.56 -8.13
C VAL A 605 3.78 -36.30 -6.84
N GLN A 606 3.81 -35.62 -5.70
CA GLN A 606 3.56 -36.19 -4.37
C GLN A 606 2.07 -36.32 -4.07
N THR A 607 1.22 -35.47 -4.65
CA THR A 607 -0.21 -35.41 -4.36
C THR A 607 -1.09 -36.20 -5.34
N CYS A 608 -0.56 -36.64 -6.48
CA CYS A 608 -1.32 -37.41 -7.47
C CYS A 608 -1.66 -38.83 -6.94
N PRO A 609 -2.94 -39.17 -6.72
CA PRO A 609 -3.32 -40.45 -6.13
C PRO A 609 -2.98 -41.64 -7.05
N GLU A 610 -3.22 -41.49 -8.35
CA GLU A 610 -2.88 -42.49 -9.38
C GLU A 610 -1.38 -42.60 -9.65
N LYS A 611 -0.60 -41.67 -9.10
CA LYS A 611 0.81 -41.51 -9.47
C LYS A 611 0.93 -41.42 -11.00
N ALA A 612 0.09 -40.64 -11.67
CA ALA A 612 0.22 -40.37 -13.11
C ALA A 612 1.20 -39.21 -13.39
N ILE A 613 1.42 -38.31 -12.43
CA ILE A 613 2.37 -37.20 -12.57
C ILE A 613 3.78 -37.67 -12.21
N ARG A 614 4.76 -37.42 -13.10
CA ARG A 614 6.14 -37.91 -12.97
C ARG A 614 7.19 -36.86 -13.28
N ALA A 615 8.29 -36.91 -12.53
CA ALA A 615 9.51 -36.18 -12.82
C ALA A 615 10.43 -37.02 -13.73
N LYS A 616 10.76 -36.49 -14.91
CA LYS A 616 11.70 -37.10 -15.86
C LYS A 616 12.95 -36.25 -15.96
N LYS A 617 14.12 -36.88 -15.89
CA LYS A 617 15.39 -36.20 -16.10
C LYS A 617 15.63 -35.98 -17.60
N ILE A 618 16.02 -34.77 -18.00
CA ILE A 618 16.50 -34.48 -19.35
C ILE A 618 18.03 -34.63 -19.34
N ASP A 619 18.58 -35.42 -20.25
CA ASP A 619 20.02 -35.40 -20.50
C ASP A 619 20.36 -34.23 -21.43
N ASN A 620 21.19 -33.29 -20.96
CA ASN A 620 21.77 -32.22 -21.78
C ASN A 620 22.84 -32.78 -22.73
N LYS A 621 22.45 -33.63 -23.69
CA LYS A 621 23.33 -34.16 -24.75
C LYS A 621 22.88 -33.81 -26.18
N ARG A 622 22.09 -32.75 -26.35
CA ARG A 622 21.80 -32.19 -27.68
C ARG A 622 22.01 -30.68 -27.63
N GLY A 623 23.25 -30.30 -27.88
CA GLY A 623 23.72 -28.92 -27.99
C GLY A 623 25.00 -28.82 -28.82
N GLU A 624 25.25 -29.82 -29.67
CA GLU A 624 26.21 -29.81 -30.77
C GLU A 624 25.47 -30.56 -31.90
N GLU A 625 25.32 -29.94 -33.07
CA GLU A 625 24.49 -30.34 -34.23
C GLU A 625 23.00 -29.95 -34.17
N GLU A 626 22.72 -28.65 -34.36
CA GLU A 626 22.03 -28.11 -35.57
C GLU A 626 22.11 -26.58 -35.60
#